data_AF-A0A850DJ45-F1
#
_entry.id   AF-A0A850DJ45-F1
#
_cell.length_a   1.000
_cell.length_b   1.000
_cell.length_c   1.000
_cell.angle_alpha   90.00
_cell.angle_beta   90.00
_cell.angle_gamma   90.00
#
_symmetry.space_group_name_H-M   'P 1'
#
loop_
_entity.id
_entity.type
_entity.pdbx_description
1 polymer ?
#
loop_
_entity_poly.entity_id
_entity_poly.type
_entity_poly.pdbx_seq_one_letter_code
_entity_poly.pdbx_strand_id
1 'polypeptide(L)'
;MDNLASDRYGINWVGWDGDDAAWLVDTFIAEMRAEEPYVLGFPANLDFAFGRFAGLLDVFANNVGDPHSDEKSAVSSKAMERAVVEFMTRLANGDPDDVYGYVTSGGSEANQFGLDRGCAMLPDAKIYCSAGAHNSIRKNARLMRTELVEVPC
;
A
#
# COMPACT_ATOMS: atom_id res chain seq x y z
N MET A 1 24.09 32.72 -12.55
CA MET A 1 22.75 32.24 -12.95
C MET A 1 22.98 30.86 -13.49
N ASP A 2 23.11 29.89 -12.60
CA ASP A 2 23.42 28.51 -13.00
C ASP A 2 22.11 27.76 -13.25
N ASN A 3 22.10 27.13 -14.41
CA ASN A 3 20.98 26.44 -15.00
C ASN A 3 20.85 25.08 -14.32
N LEU A 4 20.06 24.99 -13.26
CA LEU A 4 19.60 23.71 -12.71
C LEU A 4 18.69 23.08 -13.76
N ALA A 5 19.25 22.16 -14.55
CA ALA A 5 18.44 21.30 -15.40
C ALA A 5 17.67 20.36 -14.49
N SER A 6 16.40 20.66 -14.21
CA SER A 6 15.51 19.69 -13.62
C SER A 6 15.38 18.52 -14.59
N ASP A 7 15.56 17.30 -14.09
CA ASP A 7 15.27 16.12 -14.91
C ASP A 7 13.75 16.03 -15.15
N ARG A 8 13.34 15.05 -15.97
CA ARG A 8 11.91 14.79 -16.26
C ARG A 8 11.07 14.46 -15.02
N TYR A 9 11.68 14.30 -13.84
CA TYR A 9 11.03 14.05 -12.56
C TYR A 9 11.06 15.28 -11.64
N GLY A 10 11.58 16.43 -12.12
CA GLY A 10 11.66 17.66 -11.34
C GLY A 10 12.80 17.65 -10.31
N ILE A 11 13.67 16.65 -10.34
CA ILE A 11 14.81 16.58 -9.43
C ILE A 11 15.89 17.50 -9.99
N ASN A 12 16.17 18.59 -9.27
CA ASN A 12 17.31 19.46 -9.56
C ASN A 12 18.60 18.69 -9.22
N TRP A 13 19.15 17.99 -10.21
CA TRP A 13 20.40 17.26 -10.02
C TRP A 13 21.56 18.26 -9.96
N VAL A 14 21.88 18.71 -8.75
CA VAL A 14 23.14 19.39 -8.45
C VAL A 14 24.19 18.28 -8.38
N GLY A 15 25.17 18.28 -9.29
CA GLY A 15 26.12 17.17 -9.42
C GLY A 15 26.71 16.72 -8.08
N TRP A 16 26.68 15.41 -7.83
CA TRP A 16 27.18 14.81 -6.59
C TRP A 16 28.70 14.93 -6.53
N ASP A 17 29.21 15.79 -5.65
CA ASP A 17 30.64 16.00 -5.39
C ASP A 17 31.21 15.10 -4.28
N GLY A 18 30.39 14.20 -3.74
CA GLY A 18 30.81 13.11 -2.86
C GLY A 18 30.64 13.37 -1.36
N ASP A 19 30.46 14.63 -0.94
CA ASP A 19 30.64 15.00 0.48
C ASP A 19 29.36 15.33 1.26
N ASP A 20 28.15 15.38 0.66
CA ASP A 20 26.95 15.74 1.42
C ASP A 20 25.64 15.01 1.04
N ALA A 21 25.65 13.68 1.16
CA ALA A 21 24.44 12.87 1.00
C ALA A 21 23.34 13.20 2.02
N ALA A 22 23.72 13.67 3.22
CA ALA A 22 22.77 14.09 4.25
C ALA A 22 22.01 15.34 3.80
N TRP A 23 22.73 16.35 3.31
CA TRP A 23 22.12 17.54 2.75
C TRP A 23 21.15 17.22 1.61
N LEU A 24 21.53 16.32 0.69
CA LEU A 24 20.64 15.93 -0.42
C LEU A 24 19.31 15.33 0.07
N VAL A 25 19.36 14.46 1.08
CA VAL A 25 18.17 13.84 1.68
C VAL A 25 17.32 14.89 2.39
N ASP A 26 17.94 15.78 3.18
CA ASP A 26 17.23 16.83 3.90
C ASP A 26 16.55 17.82 2.95
N THR A 27 17.25 18.23 1.88
CA THR A 27 16.69 19.08 0.82
C THR A 27 15.51 18.39 0.14
N PHE A 28 15.65 17.12 -0.25
CA PHE A 28 14.57 16.37 -0.88
C PHE A 28 13.32 16.28 0.02
N ILE A 29 13.50 16.00 1.32
CA ILE A 29 12.40 15.96 2.29
C ILE A 29 11.74 17.35 2.41
N ALA A 30 12.53 18.42 2.48
CA ALA A 30 12.01 19.78 2.59
C ALA A 30 11.20 20.19 1.36
N GLU A 31 11.66 19.85 0.16
CA GLU A 31 10.93 20.08 -1.11
C GLU A 31 9.60 19.32 -1.13
N MET A 32 9.59 18.03 -0.80
CA MET A 32 8.35 17.25 -0.75
C MET A 32 7.33 17.83 0.23
N ARG A 33 7.78 18.29 1.42
CA ARG A 33 6.90 18.91 2.42
C ARG A 33 6.37 20.28 1.99
N ALA A 34 7.11 21.02 1.17
CA ALA A 34 6.65 22.28 0.63
C ALA A 34 5.52 22.09 -0.40
N GLU A 35 5.55 20.99 -1.16
CA GLU A 35 4.53 20.62 -2.15
C GLU A 35 3.28 19.97 -1.54
N GLU A 36 3.44 19.24 -0.43
CA GLU A 36 2.38 18.46 0.23
C GLU A 36 1.04 19.22 0.42
N PRO A 37 1.00 20.51 0.85
CA PRO A 37 -0.26 21.25 1.00
C PRO A 37 -1.03 21.49 -0.30
N TYR A 38 -0.38 21.32 -1.46
CA TYR A 38 -0.97 21.51 -2.79
C TYR A 38 -1.47 20.20 -3.41
N VAL A 39 -1.27 19.06 -2.75
CA VAL A 39 -1.75 17.74 -3.22
C VAL A 39 -3.22 17.57 -2.87
N LEU A 40 -4.10 18.11 -3.73
CA LEU A 40 -5.55 18.07 -3.53
C LEU A 40 -6.27 17.05 -4.43
N GLY A 41 -5.59 16.52 -5.45
CA GLY A 41 -6.18 15.69 -6.50
C GLY A 41 -6.15 14.19 -6.24
N PHE A 42 -5.59 13.74 -5.12
CA PHE A 42 -5.42 12.32 -4.82
C PHE A 42 -5.98 11.97 -3.43
N PRO A 43 -6.71 10.85 -3.28
CA PRO A 43 -7.32 10.46 -2.01
C PRO A 43 -6.27 9.84 -1.07
N ALA A 44 -5.41 10.66 -0.50
CA ALA A 44 -4.47 10.27 0.55
C ALA A 44 -4.65 11.16 1.78
N ASN A 45 -4.57 10.57 2.97
CA ASN A 45 -4.38 11.37 4.18
C ASN A 45 -2.89 11.75 4.25
N LEU A 46 -2.61 13.04 4.28
CA LEU A 46 -1.26 13.59 4.37
C LEU A 46 -0.92 14.01 5.82
N ASP A 47 -1.93 14.21 6.66
CA ASP A 47 -1.74 14.60 8.07
C ASP A 47 -1.56 13.36 8.96
N PHE A 48 -0.31 12.93 9.12
CA PHE A 48 0.07 11.86 10.04
C PHE A 48 1.46 12.09 10.65
N ALA A 49 1.67 11.57 11.87
CA ALA A 49 2.95 11.68 12.58
C ALA A 49 3.44 10.32 13.09
N PHE A 50 4.41 9.73 12.39
CA PHE A 50 5.00 8.43 12.73
C PHE A 50 6.17 8.49 13.72
N GLY A 51 6.42 9.65 14.36
CA GLY A 51 7.60 9.84 15.23
C GLY A 51 7.74 8.78 16.34
N ARG A 52 6.63 8.30 16.91
CA ARG A 52 6.64 7.21 17.92
C ARG A 52 7.12 5.86 17.37
N PHE A 53 7.08 5.68 16.07
CA PHE A 53 7.45 4.44 15.36
C PHE A 53 8.77 4.58 14.60
N ALA A 54 9.44 5.73 14.65
CA ALA A 54 10.65 5.99 13.86
C ALA A 54 11.76 4.94 14.08
N GLY A 55 11.89 4.43 15.31
CA GLY A 55 12.85 3.36 15.62
C GLY A 55 12.60 2.03 14.91
N LEU A 56 11.40 1.81 14.33
CA LEU A 56 11.14 0.63 13.48
C LEU A 56 11.87 0.70 12.13
N LEU A 57 12.28 1.90 11.69
CA LEU A 57 13.00 2.06 10.42
C LEU A 57 14.41 1.44 10.46
N ASP A 58 14.98 1.25 11.66
CA ASP A 58 16.27 0.60 11.88
C ASP A 58 16.15 -0.92 12.09
N VAL A 59 14.94 -1.48 11.96
CA VAL A 59 14.65 -2.89 12.23
C VAL A 59 14.21 -3.57 10.94
N PHE A 60 14.89 -4.67 10.58
CA PHE A 60 14.44 -5.54 9.48
C PHE A 60 13.27 -6.43 9.93
N ALA A 61 12.11 -5.82 10.15
CA ALA A 61 10.87 -6.51 10.49
C ALA A 61 10.29 -7.22 9.26
N ASN A 62 9.95 -8.50 9.39
CA ASN A 62 9.39 -9.27 8.29
C ASN A 62 8.32 -10.26 8.78
N ASN A 63 7.06 -10.05 8.40
CA ASN A 63 5.94 -10.93 8.74
C ASN A 63 5.87 -12.09 7.76
N VAL A 64 6.78 -13.05 7.90
CA VAL A 64 6.87 -14.15 6.95
C VAL A 64 5.69 -15.11 7.10
N GLY A 65 4.94 -15.27 6.01
CA GLY A 65 3.88 -16.25 5.89
C GLY A 65 2.58 -15.78 6.55
N ASP A 66 1.82 -16.73 7.04
CA ASP A 66 0.47 -16.50 7.56
C ASP A 66 0.50 -15.76 8.92
N PRO A 67 -0.37 -14.75 9.16
CA PRO A 67 -0.42 -14.00 10.42
C PRO A 67 -0.74 -14.83 11.67
N HIS A 68 -1.41 -15.97 11.52
CA HIS A 68 -1.80 -16.90 12.59
C HIS A 68 -0.84 -18.09 12.72
N SER A 69 0.08 -18.28 11.76
CA SER A 69 1.14 -19.29 11.86
C SER A 69 2.25 -18.87 12.84
N ASP A 70 2.98 -19.86 13.34
CA ASP A 70 4.14 -19.68 14.20
C ASP A 70 5.15 -18.68 13.60
N GLU A 71 5.82 -17.96 14.49
CA GLU A 71 6.87 -17.01 14.10
C GLU A 71 8.05 -17.76 13.49
N LYS A 72 8.43 -17.36 12.28
CA LYS A 72 9.66 -17.86 11.62
C LYS A 72 10.90 -17.04 12.00
N SER A 73 10.69 -15.87 12.60
CA SER A 73 11.71 -14.94 13.06
C SER A 73 11.19 -14.21 14.29
N ALA A 74 12.08 -13.91 15.25
CA ALA A 74 11.73 -13.06 16.39
C ALA A 74 11.57 -11.57 16.01
N VAL A 75 11.98 -11.19 14.80
CA VAL A 75 11.87 -9.82 14.28
C VAL A 75 10.65 -9.73 13.37
N SER A 76 9.47 -9.78 13.97
CA SER A 76 8.17 -9.74 13.30
C SER A 76 7.17 -8.84 14.03
N SER A 77 6.18 -8.34 13.30
CA SER A 77 5.04 -7.58 13.77
C SER A 77 3.70 -8.30 13.57
N LYS A 78 3.66 -9.64 13.39
CA LYS A 78 2.39 -10.38 13.19
C LYS A 78 1.36 -10.14 14.29
N ALA A 79 1.79 -9.94 15.54
CA ALA A 79 0.88 -9.58 16.63
C ALA A 79 0.16 -8.24 16.38
N MET A 80 0.85 -7.24 15.83
CA MET A 80 0.25 -5.97 15.44
C MET A 80 -0.65 -6.13 14.22
N GLU A 81 -0.23 -6.93 13.24
CA GLU A 81 -1.02 -7.26 12.06
C GLU A 81 -2.38 -7.88 12.44
N ARG A 82 -2.38 -8.90 13.32
CA ARG A 82 -3.62 -9.50 13.82
C ARG A 82 -4.51 -8.50 14.55
N ALA A 83 -3.93 -7.58 15.34
CA ALA A 83 -4.70 -6.55 16.03
C ALA A 83 -5.36 -5.56 15.05
N VAL A 84 -4.68 -5.21 13.95
CA VAL A 84 -5.25 -4.37 12.88
C VAL A 84 -6.38 -5.10 12.17
N VAL A 85 -6.20 -6.39 11.82
CA VAL A 85 -7.25 -7.21 11.19
C VAL A 85 -8.47 -7.29 12.11
N GLU A 86 -8.28 -7.62 13.39
CA GLU A 86 -9.36 -7.69 14.38
C GLU A 86 -10.11 -6.35 14.51
N PHE A 87 -9.39 -5.23 14.54
CA PHE A 87 -9.98 -3.89 14.56
C PHE A 87 -10.84 -3.63 13.31
N MET A 88 -10.32 -3.92 12.12
CA MET A 88 -11.03 -3.72 10.86
C MET A 88 -12.25 -4.64 10.74
N THR A 89 -12.15 -5.88 11.19
CA THR A 89 -13.28 -6.83 11.25
C THR A 89 -14.40 -6.29 12.11
N ARG A 90 -14.08 -5.82 13.33
CA ARG A 90 -15.07 -5.21 14.23
C ARG A 90 -15.68 -3.94 13.63
N LEU A 91 -14.86 -3.09 13.00
CA LEU A 91 -15.33 -1.88 12.32
C LEU A 91 -16.33 -2.21 11.20
N ALA A 92 -16.13 -3.33 10.51
CA ALA A 92 -17.03 -3.84 9.48
C ALA A 92 -18.23 -4.64 10.03
N ASN A 93 -18.44 -4.67 11.34
CA ASN A 93 -19.45 -5.48 12.03
C ASN A 93 -19.33 -7.00 11.79
N GLY A 94 -18.10 -7.49 11.52
CA GLY A 94 -17.81 -8.91 11.44
C GLY A 94 -17.43 -9.52 12.80
N ASP A 95 -17.43 -10.84 12.86
CA ASP A 95 -16.91 -11.62 14.00
C ASP A 95 -15.42 -11.94 13.77
N PRO A 96 -14.49 -11.50 14.66
CA PRO A 96 -13.08 -11.84 14.56
C PRO A 96 -12.78 -13.35 14.53
N ASP A 97 -13.67 -14.19 15.09
CA ASP A 97 -13.49 -15.65 15.11
C ASP A 97 -13.91 -16.32 13.78
N ASP A 98 -14.60 -15.59 12.89
CA ASP A 98 -15.11 -16.10 11.59
C ASP A 98 -14.52 -15.34 10.39
N VAL A 99 -13.42 -14.60 10.60
CA VAL A 99 -12.76 -13.82 9.54
C VAL A 99 -11.29 -14.20 9.43
N TYR A 100 -10.83 -14.36 8.20
CA TYR A 100 -9.43 -14.42 7.85
C TYR A 100 -9.01 -13.15 7.10
N GLY A 101 -7.83 -12.62 7.43
CA GLY A 101 -7.26 -11.46 6.75
C GLY A 101 -5.79 -11.25 7.10
N TYR A 102 -5.13 -10.41 6.31
CA TYR A 102 -3.75 -9.98 6.53
C TYR A 102 -3.58 -8.52 6.07
N VAL A 103 -2.53 -7.84 6.52
CA VAL A 103 -2.28 -6.45 6.15
C VAL A 103 -1.60 -6.42 4.78
N THR A 104 -2.26 -5.78 3.82
CA THR A 104 -1.76 -5.67 2.44
C THR A 104 -0.96 -4.40 2.21
N SER A 105 -0.17 -4.38 1.13
CA SER A 105 0.62 -3.20 0.72
C SER A 105 -0.26 -2.05 0.18
N GLY A 106 -1.55 -2.29 -0.03
CA GLY A 106 -2.51 -1.30 -0.49
C GLY A 106 -3.72 -1.92 -1.19
N GLY A 107 -4.68 -1.09 -1.56
CA GLY A 107 -5.99 -1.55 -2.08
C GLY A 107 -5.92 -2.40 -3.35
N SER A 108 -4.86 -2.29 -4.16
CA SER A 108 -4.69 -3.15 -5.34
C SER A 108 -4.40 -4.61 -4.96
N GLU A 109 -3.56 -4.83 -3.96
CA GLU A 109 -3.27 -6.16 -3.43
C GLU A 109 -4.49 -6.72 -2.69
N ALA A 110 -5.18 -5.91 -1.89
CA ALA A 110 -6.42 -6.31 -1.23
C ALA A 110 -7.49 -6.81 -2.24
N ASN A 111 -7.70 -6.08 -3.33
CA ASN A 111 -8.60 -6.50 -4.41
C ASN A 111 -8.13 -7.79 -5.08
N GLN A 112 -6.82 -7.94 -5.29
CA GLN A 112 -6.25 -9.16 -5.88
C GLN A 112 -6.52 -10.38 -4.98
N PHE A 113 -6.28 -10.25 -3.68
CA PHE A 113 -6.53 -11.34 -2.73
C PHE A 113 -8.01 -11.74 -2.68
N GLY A 114 -8.92 -10.76 -2.55
CA GLY A 114 -10.36 -11.03 -2.51
C GLY A 114 -10.87 -11.71 -3.78
N LEU A 115 -10.47 -11.22 -4.95
CA LEU A 115 -10.84 -11.82 -6.23
C LEU A 115 -10.22 -13.21 -6.42
N ASP A 116 -8.96 -13.41 -6.02
CA ASP A 116 -8.30 -14.72 -6.10
C ASP A 116 -9.05 -15.76 -5.26
N ARG A 117 -9.51 -15.38 -4.06
CA ARG A 117 -10.34 -16.26 -3.22
C ARG A 117 -11.70 -16.54 -3.82
N GLY A 118 -12.38 -15.51 -4.33
CA GLY A 118 -13.66 -15.68 -5.03
C GLY A 118 -13.54 -16.61 -6.24
N CYS A 119 -12.56 -16.39 -7.12
CA CYS A 119 -12.36 -17.21 -8.32
C CYS A 119 -11.95 -18.64 -7.99
N ALA A 120 -11.13 -18.85 -6.96
CA ALA A 120 -10.76 -20.20 -6.54
C ALA A 120 -11.95 -20.98 -5.96
N MET A 121 -12.86 -20.31 -5.25
CA MET A 121 -14.07 -20.93 -4.69
C MET A 121 -15.20 -21.09 -5.71
N LEU A 122 -15.26 -20.23 -6.72
CA LEU A 122 -16.30 -20.17 -7.74
C LEU A 122 -15.67 -20.11 -9.14
N PRO A 123 -15.10 -21.22 -9.65
CA PRO A 123 -14.30 -21.21 -10.87
C PRO A 123 -15.07 -20.83 -12.14
N ASP A 124 -16.39 -21.05 -12.15
CA ASP A 124 -17.27 -20.70 -13.28
C ASP A 124 -17.91 -19.31 -13.13
N ALA A 125 -17.68 -18.61 -12.02
CA ALA A 125 -18.24 -17.29 -11.80
C ALA A 125 -17.54 -16.23 -12.65
N LYS A 126 -18.29 -15.17 -12.96
CA LYS A 126 -17.78 -13.96 -13.60
C LYS A 126 -17.47 -12.91 -12.54
N ILE A 127 -16.53 -12.02 -12.84
CA ILE A 127 -16.27 -10.85 -12.00
C ILE A 127 -17.21 -9.73 -12.45
N TYR A 128 -17.98 -9.19 -11.51
CA TYR A 128 -18.85 -8.03 -11.77
C TYR A 128 -18.27 -6.80 -11.08
N CYS A 129 -18.23 -5.66 -11.78
CA CYS A 129 -17.90 -4.37 -11.17
C CYS A 129 -18.65 -3.23 -11.85
N SER A 130 -18.78 -2.09 -11.16
CA SER A 130 -19.33 -0.89 -11.80
C SER A 130 -18.36 -0.31 -12.84
N ALA A 131 -18.87 0.46 -13.79
CA ALA A 131 -18.05 1.19 -14.76
C ALA A 131 -17.03 2.12 -14.06
N GLY A 132 -17.39 2.68 -12.90
CA GLY A 132 -16.53 3.53 -12.06
C GLY A 132 -15.56 2.78 -11.13
N ALA A 133 -15.51 1.44 -11.17
CA ALA A 133 -14.60 0.67 -10.33
C ALA A 133 -13.12 0.96 -10.65
N HIS A 134 -12.26 0.87 -9.62
CA HIS A 134 -10.82 1.09 -9.76
C HIS A 134 -10.20 0.12 -10.78
N ASN A 135 -9.16 0.58 -11.49
CA ASN A 135 -8.52 -0.18 -12.58
C ASN A 135 -7.94 -1.54 -12.12
N SER A 136 -7.67 -1.71 -10.82
CA SER A 136 -7.17 -2.96 -10.24
C SER A 136 -8.12 -4.13 -10.50
N ILE A 137 -9.43 -3.92 -10.55
CA ILE A 137 -10.41 -4.97 -10.81
C ILE A 137 -10.24 -5.53 -12.23
N ARG A 138 -10.15 -4.63 -13.23
CA ARG A 138 -9.92 -4.99 -14.64
C ARG A 138 -8.58 -5.71 -14.84
N LYS A 139 -7.53 -5.21 -14.18
CA LYS A 139 -6.20 -5.85 -14.17
C LYS A 139 -6.29 -7.27 -13.61
N ASN A 140 -6.95 -7.45 -12.47
CA ASN A 140 -7.06 -8.76 -11.81
C ASN A 140 -7.90 -9.75 -12.63
N ALA A 141 -9.03 -9.33 -13.21
CA ALA A 141 -9.82 -10.19 -14.09
C ALA A 141 -8.99 -10.76 -15.26
N ARG A 142 -8.16 -9.91 -15.88
CA ARG A 142 -7.20 -10.35 -16.91
C ARG A 142 -6.18 -11.34 -16.37
N LEU A 143 -5.59 -11.08 -15.21
CA LEU A 143 -4.58 -11.97 -14.60
C LEU A 143 -5.16 -13.35 -14.24
N MET A 144 -6.40 -13.37 -13.75
CA MET A 144 -7.12 -14.58 -13.35
C MET A 144 -7.75 -15.32 -14.53
N ARG A 145 -7.79 -14.71 -15.72
CA ARG A 145 -8.46 -15.22 -16.92
C ARG A 145 -9.95 -15.47 -16.71
N THR A 146 -10.57 -14.62 -15.89
CA THR A 146 -12.00 -14.67 -15.58
C THR A 146 -12.74 -13.60 -16.37
N GLU A 147 -13.92 -13.94 -16.88
CA GLU A 147 -14.76 -12.98 -17.61
C GLU A 147 -15.14 -11.81 -16.70
N LEU A 148 -14.91 -10.58 -17.17
CA LEU A 148 -15.33 -9.35 -16.51
C LEU A 148 -16.63 -8.85 -17.12
N VAL A 149 -17.61 -8.56 -16.28
CA VAL A 149 -18.86 -7.89 -16.64
C VAL A 149 -18.89 -6.52 -15.97
N GLU A 150 -18.81 -5.47 -16.79
CA GLU A 150 -18.94 -4.10 -16.31
C GLU A 150 -20.41 -3.66 -16.31
N VAL A 151 -20.86 -3.16 -15.17
CA VAL A 151 -22.23 -2.67 -14.95
C VAL A 151 -22.23 -1.13 -15.09
N PRO A 152 -23.00 -0.53 -16.01
CA PRO A 152 -23.13 0.91 -16.11
C PRO A 152 -23.63 1.53 -14.80
N CYS A 153 -23.13 2.71 -14.47
CA CYS A 153 -23.56 3.51 -13.33
C CYS A 153 -24.63 4.53 -13.75
#